data_AF-A0A370CF84-F1
#
_entry.id   AF-A0A370CF84-F1
#
_cell.length_a   1.000
_cell.length_b   1.000
_cell.length_c   1.000
_cell.angle_alpha   90.00
_cell.angle_beta   90.00
_cell.angle_gamma   90.00
#
_symmetry.space_group_name_H-M   'P 1'
#
loop_
_entity.id
_entity.type
_entity.pdbx_description
1 polymer ?
#
loop_
_entity_poly.entity_id
_entity_poly.type
_entity_poly.pdbx_seq_one_letter_code
_entity_poly.pdbx_strand_id
1 'polypeptide(L)' 'MSYVLSAVREEVEKNHQSWLQQGRQEGEHRKALLIARNLLKKNVPLSVIKSATGLSEQELALEDA' A
#
# COMPACT_ATOMS: atom_id res chain seq x y z
N MET A 1 -21.31 2.35 -34.32
CA MET A 1 -21.28 1.30 -33.28
C MET A 1 -19.87 0.85 -32.90
N SER A 2 -18.92 0.75 -33.84
CA SER A 2 -17.53 0.31 -33.56
C SER A 2 -16.74 1.19 -32.58
N TYR A 3 -16.90 2.51 -32.64
CA TYR A 3 -16.13 3.46 -31.82
C TYR A 3 -16.53 3.45 -30.32
N VAL A 4 -17.82 3.25 -30.04
CA VAL A 4 -18.32 3.20 -28.66
C VAL A 4 -17.78 1.96 -27.94
N LEU A 5 -17.74 0.82 -28.63
CA LEU A 5 -17.18 -0.42 -28.07
C LEU A 5 -15.68 -0.34 -27.81
N SER A 6 -14.92 0.36 -28.67
CA SER A 6 -13.48 0.57 -28.45
C SER A 6 -13.22 1.49 -27.27
N ALA A 7 -13.97 2.59 -27.13
CA ALA A 7 -13.83 3.52 -26.02
C ALA A 7 -14.14 2.85 -24.66
N VAL A 8 -15.23 2.07 -24.59
CA VAL A 8 -15.59 1.32 -23.38
C VAL A 8 -14.51 0.29 -23.01
N ARG A 9 -13.93 -0.41 -23.99
CA ARG A 9 -12.87 -1.38 -23.73
C ARG A 9 -11.61 -0.71 -23.18
N GLU A 10 -11.22 0.43 -23.74
CA GLU A 10 -10.03 1.18 -23.28
C GLU A 10 -10.21 1.68 -21.85
N GLU A 11 -11.41 2.19 -21.52
CA GLU A 11 -11.73 2.65 -20.18
C GLU A 11 -11.72 1.51 -19.15
N VAL A 12 -12.29 0.35 -19.49
CA VAL A 12 -12.27 -0.85 -18.64
C VAL A 12 -10.84 -1.31 -18.38
N GLU A 13 -9.99 -1.35 -19.41
CA GLU A 13 -8.59 -1.77 -19.26
C GLU A 13 -7.82 -0.78 -18.37
N LYS A 14 -7.98 0.52 -18.60
CA LYS A 14 -7.33 1.55 -17.78
C LYS A 14 -7.75 1.47 -16.32
N ASN A 15 -9.05 1.30 -16.07
CA ASN A 15 -9.58 1.16 -14.71
C ASN A 15 -9.09 -0.13 -14.05
N HIS A 16 -9.02 -1.23 -14.80
CA HIS A 16 -8.49 -2.49 -14.30
C HIS A 16 -7.03 -2.36 -13.84
N GLN A 17 -6.18 -1.75 -14.66
CA GLN A 17 -4.77 -1.49 -14.30
C GLN A 17 -4.66 -0.58 -13.07
N SER A 18 -5.50 0.47 -13.00
CA SER A 18 -5.54 1.37 -11.85
C SER A 18 -5.91 0.65 -10.56
N TRP A 19 -6.92 -0.22 -10.58
CA TRP A 19 -7.36 -0.97 -9.40
C TRP A 19 -6.34 -2.02 -8.95
N LEU A 20 -5.68 -2.70 -9.89
CA LEU A 20 -4.60 -3.63 -9.58
C LEU A 20 -3.43 -2.90 -8.91
N GLN A 21 -3.06 -1.72 -9.42
CA GLN A 21 -1.99 -0.91 -8.84
C GLN A 21 -2.36 -0.42 -7.44
N GLN A 22 -3.60 0.08 -7.25
CA GLN A 22 -4.07 0.51 -5.94
C GLN A 22 -4.07 -0.65 -4.94
N GLY A 23 -4.62 -1.82 -5.32
CA GLY A 23 -4.63 -3.00 -4.45
C GLY A 23 -3.23 -3.48 -4.07
N ARG A 24 -2.26 -3.39 -5.00
CA ARG A 24 -0.86 -3.70 -4.71
C ARG A 24 -0.26 -2.71 -3.71
N GLN A 25 -0.47 -1.40 -3.89
CA GLN A 25 0.04 -0.38 -2.97
C GLN A 25 -0.56 -0.54 -1.56
N GLU A 26 -1.87 -0.77 -1.47
CA GLU A 26 -2.55 -1.05 -0.20
C GLU A 26 -1.99 -2.31 0.47
N GLY A 27 -1.74 -3.38 -0.29
CA GLY A 27 -1.16 -4.61 0.21
C GLY A 27 0.27 -4.45 0.71
N GLU A 28 1.12 -3.74 -0.04
CA GLU A 28 2.50 -3.42 0.35
C GLU A 28 2.52 -2.57 1.63
N HIS A 29 1.65 -1.56 1.72
CA HIS A 29 1.51 -0.71 2.91
C HIS A 29 1.06 -1.50 4.15
N ARG A 30 0.01 -2.34 4.03
CA ARG A 30 -0.44 -3.22 5.13
C ARG A 30 0.66 -4.17 5.60
N LYS A 31 1.45 -4.72 4.66
CA LYS A 31 2.57 -5.60 5.00
C LYS A 31 3.67 -4.84 5.74
N ALA A 32 3.97 -3.61 5.33
CA ALA A 32 4.93 -2.75 6.02
C ALA A 32 4.51 -2.48 7.48
N LEU A 33 3.22 -2.18 7.72
CA LEU A 33 2.66 -2.01 9.06
C LEU A 33 2.79 -3.29 9.92
N LEU A 34 2.43 -4.45 9.36
CA LEU A 34 2.57 -5.73 10.07
C LEU A 34 4.04 -6.03 10.45
N ILE A 35 4.98 -5.75 9.56
CA ILE A 35 6.41 -5.91 9.84
C ILE A 35 6.83 -4.95 10.95
N ALA A 36 6.46 -3.67 10.85
CA ALA A 36 6.78 -2.67 11.87
C ALA A 36 6.25 -3.07 13.25
N ARG A 37 4.99 -3.50 13.36
CA ARG A 37 4.40 -4.03 14.61
C ARG A 37 5.22 -5.18 15.20
N ASN A 38 5.63 -6.13 14.36
CA ASN A 38 6.41 -7.28 14.81
C ASN A 38 7.82 -6.87 15.29
N LEU A 39 8.41 -5.83 14.70
CA LEU A 39 9.70 -5.30 15.13
C LEU A 39 9.58 -4.47 16.41
N LEU A 40 8.52 -3.67 16.56
CA LEU A 40 8.20 -2.94 17.79
C LEU A 40 8.07 -3.89 18.98
N LYS A 41 7.31 -4.99 18.81
CA LYS A 41 7.17 -6.06 19.82
C LYS A 41 8.50 -6.70 20.23
N LYS A 42 9.52 -6.63 19.37
CA LYS A 42 10.87 -7.13 19.63
C LYS A 42 11.81 -6.05 20.18
N ASN A 43 11.29 -4.89 20.57
CA ASN A 43 12.05 -3.72 21.03
C ASN A 43 13.12 -3.25 20.02
N VAL A 44 12.85 -3.41 18.72
CA VAL A 44 13.74 -2.87 17.68
C VAL A 44 13.60 -1.34 17.67
N PRO A 45 14.70 -0.58 17.59
CA PRO A 45 14.65 0.88 17.59
C PRO A 45 13.80 1.44 16.43
N LEU A 46 12.99 2.47 16.72
CA LEU A 46 12.11 3.11 15.73
C LEU A 46 12.86 3.57 14.48
N SER A 47 14.09 4.09 14.62
CA SER A 47 14.92 4.50 13.49
C SER A 47 15.19 3.35 12.50
N VAL A 48 15.48 2.16 13.02
CA VAL A 48 15.71 0.95 12.21
C VAL A 48 14.41 0.48 11.54
N ILE A 49 13.29 0.54 12.27
CA ILE A 49 11.98 0.16 11.73
C ILE A 49 11.62 1.06 10.56
N LYS A 50 11.72 2.39 10.72
CA LYS A 50 11.45 3.37 9.64
C LYS A 50 12.30 3.10 8.41
N SER A 51 13.60 2.85 8.60
CA SER A 51 14.51 2.53 7.49
C SER A 51 14.17 1.22 6.79
N ALA A 52 13.66 0.22 7.53
CA ALA A 52 13.34 -1.10 6.98
C ALA A 52 11.96 -1.17 6.30
N THR A 53 10.97 -0.41 6.77
CA THR A 53 9.58 -0.48 6.27
C THR A 53 9.20 0.70 5.38
N GLY A 54 9.98 1.79 5.40
CA GLY A 54 9.65 3.03 4.69
C GLY A 54 8.51 3.84 5.32
N LEU A 55 8.03 3.44 6.50
CA LEU A 55 6.94 4.12 7.20
C LEU A 55 7.43 5.38 7.92
N SER A 56 6.56 6.38 7.96
CA SER A 56 6.69 7.60 8.75
C SER A 56 6.44 7.35 10.24
N GLU A 57 6.84 8.30 11.08
CA GLU A 57 6.54 8.21 12.52
C GLU A 57 5.04 8.30 12.81
N GLN A 58 4.28 9.08 12.02
CA GLN A 58 2.84 9.17 12.21
C GLN A 58 2.15 7.83 11.93
N GLU A 59 2.55 7.13 10.87
CA GLU A 59 2.00 5.80 10.54
C GLU A 59 2.32 4.76 11.61
N LEU A 60 3.46 4.89 12.29
CA LEU A 60 3.83 4.01 13.40
C LEU A 60 3.08 4.36 14.69
N ALA A 61 2.72 5.62 14.91
CA ALA A 61 2.06 6.09 16.12
C ALA A 61 0.52 5.94 16.09
N LEU A 62 -0.10 5.93 14.90
CA LEU A 62 -1.56 5.86 14.73
C LEU A 62 -2.16 4.50 15.09
N GLU A 63 -1.36 3.46 15.32
CA GLU A 63 -1.83 2.10 15.64
C GLU A 63 -1.67 1.68 17.12
N ASP A 64 -1.15 2.56 17.97
CA ASP A 64 -1.07 2.34 19.43
C ASP A 64 -2.32 2.85 20.20
N ALA A 65 -3.38 3.28 19.49
CA ALA A 65 -4.71 3.64 20.03
C ALA A 65 -5.75 2.55 19.76
#